data_AF-A0A644ZU82-F1
#
_entry.id   AF-A0A644ZU82-F1
#
_cell.length_a   1.000
_cell.length_b   1.000
_cell.length_c   1.000
_cell.angle_alpha   90.00
_cell.angle_beta   90.00
_cell.angle_gamma   90.00
#
_symmetry.space_group_name_H-M   'P 1'
#
loop_
_entity.id
_entity.type
_entity.pdbx_description
1 polymer ?
#
loop_
_entity_poly.entity_id
_entity_poly.type
_entity_poly.pdbx_seq_one_letter_code
_entity_poly.pdbx_strand_id
1 'polypeptide(L)'
;MTVLFEKYDLAIPADESADHLHPVADIKEALETCVSGEVDNIAMYNKFLEQDIPDDVRATFTALRNASEGHLDLFNKSLEKY
;
A
#
# COMPACT_ATOMS: atom_id res chain seq x y z
N MET A 1 -11.43 -2.63 -9.60
CA MET A 1 -10.90 -1.47 -8.86
C MET A 1 -10.60 -0.33 -9.85
N THR A 2 -11.57 0.03 -10.71
CA THR A 2 -11.43 1.06 -11.76
C THR A 2 -12.42 2.22 -11.60
N VAL A 3 -13.34 2.10 -10.64
CA VAL A 3 -14.50 2.99 -10.47
C VAL A 3 -14.11 4.46 -10.28
N LEU A 4 -13.06 4.75 -9.50
CA LEU A 4 -12.60 6.14 -9.34
C LEU A 4 -11.94 6.68 -10.62
N PHE A 5 -11.13 5.88 -11.31
CA PHE A 5 -10.52 6.28 -12.58
C PHE A 5 -11.60 6.61 -13.62
N GLU A 6 -12.61 5.75 -13.77
CA GLU A 6 -13.75 5.98 -14.65
C GLU A 6 -14.56 7.23 -14.26
N LYS A 7 -14.86 7.39 -12.96
CA LYS A 7 -15.62 8.54 -12.45
C LYS A 7 -14.94 9.89 -12.71
N TYR A 8 -13.62 9.93 -12.60
CA TYR A 8 -12.81 11.12 -12.79
C TYR A 8 -12.22 11.25 -14.21
N ASP A 9 -12.61 10.37 -15.14
CA ASP A 9 -12.12 10.33 -16.53
C ASP A 9 -10.58 10.28 -16.62
N LEU A 10 -9.96 9.48 -15.75
CA LEU A 10 -8.52 9.28 -15.69
C LEU A 10 -8.13 7.98 -16.39
N ALA A 11 -7.07 8.04 -17.17
CA ALA A 11 -6.46 6.83 -17.74
C ALA A 11 -5.87 5.95 -16.63
N ILE A 12 -6.08 4.64 -16.73
CA ILE A 12 -5.43 3.67 -15.86
C ILE A 12 -3.97 3.55 -16.30
N PRO A 13 -2.98 3.69 -15.39
CA PRO A 13 -1.57 3.52 -15.72
C PRO A 13 -1.28 2.08 -16.16
N ALA A 14 -0.24 1.91 -16.99
CA ALA A 14 0.25 0.58 -17.32
C ALA A 14 0.78 -0.13 -16.05
N ASP A 15 0.65 -1.44 -16.01
CA ASP A 15 1.22 -2.24 -14.92
C ASP A 15 2.71 -2.46 -15.18
N GLU A 16 3.55 -1.77 -14.41
CA GLU A 16 5.02 -1.86 -14.43
C GLU A 16 5.55 -2.61 -13.20
N SER A 17 4.68 -3.27 -12.43
CA SER A 17 5.07 -3.89 -11.14
C SER A 17 6.16 -4.97 -11.27
N ALA A 18 6.19 -5.68 -12.40
CA ALA A 18 7.19 -6.71 -12.68
C ALA A 18 8.63 -6.16 -12.72
N ASP A 19 8.80 -4.89 -13.09
CA ASP A 19 10.12 -4.24 -13.19
C ASP A 19 10.68 -3.82 -11.82
N HIS A 20 9.86 -3.89 -10.77
CA HIS A 20 10.19 -3.51 -9.39
C HIS A 20 10.32 -4.72 -8.45
N LEU A 21 10.34 -5.94 -8.98
CA LEU A 21 10.55 -7.14 -8.17
C LEU A 21 12.00 -7.21 -7.68
N HIS A 22 12.16 -7.38 -6.38
CA HIS A 22 13.46 -7.60 -5.74
C HIS A 22 13.54 -9.04 -5.20
N PRO A 23 14.62 -9.79 -5.50
CA PRO A 23 14.80 -11.11 -4.94
C PRO A 23 15.08 -10.99 -3.44
N VAL A 24 14.51 -11.91 -2.67
CA VAL A 24 14.74 -12.08 -1.23
C VAL A 24 15.27 -13.50 -0.99
N ALA A 25 16.18 -13.66 -0.03
CA ALA A 25 16.87 -14.91 0.23
C ALA A 25 16.00 -15.93 0.97
N ASP A 26 15.13 -15.47 1.87
CA ASP A 26 14.25 -16.31 2.66
C ASP A 26 12.96 -15.60 3.08
N ILE A 27 12.10 -16.31 3.82
CA ILE A 27 10.81 -15.79 4.27
C ILE A 27 10.98 -14.67 5.31
N LYS A 28 12.05 -14.69 6.10
CA LYS A 28 12.29 -13.64 7.10
C LYS A 28 12.59 -12.31 6.39
N GLU A 29 13.49 -12.33 5.40
CA GLU A 29 13.80 -11.14 4.59
C GLU A 29 12.58 -10.66 3.79
N ALA A 30 11.76 -11.60 3.29
CA ALA A 30 10.49 -11.25 2.65
C ALA A 30 9.55 -10.48 3.61
N LEU A 31 9.41 -10.95 4.84
CA LEU A 31 8.58 -10.30 5.85
C LEU A 31 9.13 -8.92 6.27
N GLU A 32 10.45 -8.77 6.41
CA GLU A 32 11.11 -7.48 6.68
C GLU A 32 10.88 -6.48 5.54
N THR A 33 10.93 -6.95 4.29
CA THR A 33 10.61 -6.15 3.11
C THR A 33 9.13 -5.74 3.10
N CYS A 34 8.21 -6.65 3.44
CA CYS A 34 6.78 -6.35 3.57
C CYS A 34 6.50 -5.32 4.68
N VAL A 35 7.17 -5.41 5.83
CA VAL A 35 7.06 -4.41 6.92
C VAL A 35 7.47 -3.03 6.40
N SER A 36 8.60 -2.93 5.71
CA SER A 36 9.08 -1.67 5.15
C SER A 36 8.08 -1.11 4.13
N GLY A 37 7.58 -1.96 3.24
CA GLY A 37 6.57 -1.58 2.25
C GLY A 37 5.27 -1.05 2.87
N GLU A 38 4.78 -1.66 3.95
CA GLU A 38 3.57 -1.16 4.62
C GLU A 38 3.80 0.15 5.38
N VAL A 39 4.98 0.36 5.97
CA VAL A 39 5.37 1.66 6.55
C VAL A 39 5.36 2.75 5.47
N ASP A 40 5.95 2.47 4.31
CA ASP A 40 5.98 3.40 3.18
C ASP A 40 4.57 3.68 2.64
N ASN A 41 3.72 2.66 2.52
CA ASN A 41 2.32 2.81 2.10
C ASN A 41 1.53 3.70 3.08
N ILE A 42 1.66 3.47 4.39
CA ILE A 42 0.97 4.27 5.41
C ILE A 42 1.43 5.74 5.31
N ALA A 43 2.74 5.97 5.21
CA ALA A 43 3.29 7.31 5.06
C ALA A 43 2.80 8.01 3.79
N MET A 44 2.75 7.29 2.66
CA MET A 44 2.23 7.79 1.40
C MET A 44 0.76 8.19 1.50
N TYR A 45 -0.11 7.29 1.99
CA TYR A 45 -1.54 7.61 2.12
C TYR A 45 -1.80 8.74 3.11
N ASN A 46 -1.04 8.83 4.21
CA ASN A 46 -1.15 9.98 5.12
C ASN A 46 -0.87 11.30 4.39
N LYS A 47 0.18 11.36 3.55
CA LYS A 47 0.46 12.54 2.70
C LYS A 47 -0.64 12.82 1.68
N PHE A 48 -1.25 11.77 1.09
CA PHE A 48 -2.36 11.95 0.15
C PHE A 48 -3.61 12.50 0.84
N LEU A 49 -3.88 12.10 2.08
CA LEU A 49 -5.03 12.55 2.86
C LEU A 49 -4.91 14.01 3.34
N GLU A 50 -3.71 14.58 3.36
CA GLU A 50 -3.47 16.01 3.60
C GLU A 50 -3.86 16.90 2.42
N GLN A 51 -4.04 16.32 1.22
CA GLN A 51 -4.40 17.06 0.02
C GLN A 51 -5.89 17.45 0.01
N ASP A 52 -6.22 18.48 -0.76
CA ASP A 52 -7.59 18.81 -1.11
C ASP A 52 -8.07 17.82 -2.19
N ILE A 53 -8.77 16.78 -1.75
CA ILE A 53 -9.24 15.66 -2.58
C ILE A 53 -10.73 15.39 -2.33
N PRO A 54 -11.44 14.86 -3.34
CA PRO A 54 -12.85 14.46 -3.20
C PRO A 54 -13.09 13.41 -2.11
N ASP A 55 -14.29 13.42 -1.52
CA ASP A 55 -14.64 12.59 -0.37
C ASP A 55 -14.55 11.08 -0.62
N ASP A 56 -14.86 10.62 -1.83
CA ASP A 56 -14.77 9.21 -2.21
C ASP A 56 -13.33 8.74 -2.42
N VAL A 57 -12.47 9.61 -2.96
CA VAL A 57 -11.02 9.40 -3.03
C VAL A 57 -10.45 9.35 -1.62
N ARG A 58 -10.84 10.29 -0.75
CA ARG A 58 -10.45 10.31 0.67
C ARG A 58 -10.88 9.05 1.40
N ALA A 59 -12.11 8.59 1.19
CA ALA A 59 -12.62 7.35 1.80
C ALA A 59 -11.82 6.13 1.32
N THR A 60 -11.48 6.08 0.03
CA THR A 60 -10.69 4.99 -0.56
C THR A 60 -9.26 4.98 -0.01
N PHE A 61 -8.57 6.12 0.00
CA PHE A 61 -7.22 6.22 0.58
C PHE A 61 -7.20 5.92 2.09
N THR A 62 -8.24 6.35 2.82
CA THR A 62 -8.38 6.02 4.25
C THR A 62 -8.50 4.51 4.44
N ALA A 63 -9.34 3.83 3.64
CA ALA A 63 -9.50 2.38 3.72
C ALA A 63 -8.22 1.62 3.38
N LEU A 64 -7.48 2.06 2.35
CA LEU A 64 -6.21 1.45 1.95
C LEU A 64 -5.14 1.62 3.03
N ARG A 65 -5.00 2.82 3.61
CA ARG A 65 -4.10 3.08 4.75
C ARG A 65 -4.43 2.21 5.96
N ASN A 66 -5.70 2.09 6.33
CA ASN A 66 -6.13 1.24 7.44
C ASN A 66 -5.82 -0.24 7.18
N ALA A 67 -5.94 -0.71 5.93
CA ALA A 67 -5.55 -2.07 5.56
C ALA A 67 -4.04 -2.28 5.73
N SER A 68 -3.21 -1.31 5.28
CA SER A 68 -1.76 -1.33 5.50
C SER A 68 -1.37 -1.37 6.98
N GLU A 69 -2.07 -0.63 7.86
CA GLU A 69 -1.87 -0.73 9.32
C GLU A 69 -2.12 -2.16 9.83
N GLY A 70 -3.21 -2.80 9.37
CA GLY A 70 -3.52 -4.19 9.72
C GLY A 70 -2.50 -5.20 9.18
N HIS A 71 -1.99 -4.99 7.97
CA HIS A 71 -0.94 -5.81 7.37
C HIS A 71 0.37 -5.67 8.15
N LEU A 72 0.77 -4.44 8.47
CA LEU A 72 1.98 -4.14 9.24
C LEU A 72 1.96 -4.87 10.59
N ASP A 73 0.84 -4.82 11.30
CA ASP A 73 0.66 -5.57 12.55
C ASP A 73 0.81 -7.08 12.36
N LEU A 74 0.27 -7.64 11.27
CA LEU A 74 0.36 -9.07 10.97
C LEU A 74 1.79 -9.50 10.60
N PHE A 75 2.50 -8.69 9.81
CA PHE A 75 3.87 -8.98 9.41
C PHE A 75 4.83 -8.90 10.60
N ASN A 76 4.69 -7.89 11.46
CA ASN A 76 5.45 -7.80 12.71
C ASN A 76 5.23 -9.03 13.60
N LYS A 77 3.96 -9.46 13.80
CA LYS A 77 3.65 -10.69 14.55
C LYS A 77 4.20 -11.97 13.89
N SER A 78 4.34 -11.97 12.57
CA SER A 78 4.93 -13.08 11.84
C SER A 78 6.44 -13.13 12.02
N LEU A 79 7.11 -11.97 12.05
CA LEU A 79 8.55 -11.85 12.31
C LEU A 79 8.96 -12.32 13.71
N GLU A 80 8.10 -12.17 14.71
CA GLU A 80 8.35 -12.68 16.08
C GLU A 80 8.56 -14.20 16.15
N LYS A 81 8.21 -14.94 15.08
CA LYS A 81 8.38 -16.40 14.99
C LYS A 81 9.75 -16.82 14.42
N TYR A 82 10.58 -15.86 14.01
CA TYR A 82 11.92 -16.05 13.47
C TYR A 82 12.99 -15.57 14.46
#